data_AF-A0AAQ4DQL3-F1
#
_entry.id   AF-A0AAQ4DQL3-F1
#
_cell.length_a   1.000
_cell.length_b   1.000
_cell.length_c   1.000
_cell.angle_alpha   90.00
_cell.angle_beta   90.00
_cell.angle_gamma   90.00
#
_symmetry.space_group_name_H-M   'P 1'
#
loop_
_entity.id
_entity.type
_entity.pdbx_description
1 polymer ?
#
loop_
_entity_poly.entity_id
_entity_poly.type
_entity_poly.pdbx_seq_one_letter_code
_entity_poly.pdbx_strand_id
1 'polypeptide(L)'
;MSGLRQLVSLNFEVCATYGTIVHELLHVLGLWHEQSRADRDRYVRVVWNNVVPRFKANFMKTNRVPYLEEDYDYESIMHYFFNAFSKDPEQATLVPKNSAVELFNLGLAFKENRMTKVDIHKLNTIYHCPTDRPASHDDAHHD
;
A
#
# COMPACT_ATOMS: atom_id res chain seq x y z
N MET A 1 -25.86 2.27 9.25
CA MET A 1 -25.17 3.29 8.44
C MET A 1 -25.59 3.10 6.99
N SER A 2 -26.03 4.14 6.29
CA SER A 2 -26.30 4.08 4.84
C SER A 2 -25.16 4.79 4.12
N GLY A 3 -24.44 4.06 3.27
CA GLY A 3 -23.39 4.64 2.42
C GLY A 3 -23.99 5.42 1.25
N LEU A 4 -23.28 6.47 0.83
CA LEU A 4 -23.54 7.19 -0.43
C LEU A 4 -22.64 6.63 -1.55
N ARG A 5 -22.82 7.13 -2.78
CA ARG A 5 -21.95 6.79 -3.91
C ARG A 5 -20.51 7.22 -3.63
N GLN A 6 -19.57 6.28 -3.70
CA GLN A 6 -18.13 6.53 -3.70
C GLN A 6 -17.57 6.15 -5.08
N LEU A 7 -16.88 7.08 -5.74
CA LEU A 7 -16.26 6.83 -7.03
C LEU A 7 -14.87 6.21 -6.82
N VAL A 8 -14.58 5.13 -7.54
CA VAL A 8 -13.24 4.57 -7.69
C VAL A 8 -12.87 4.71 -9.15
N SER A 9 -11.72 5.34 -9.43
CA SER A 9 -11.22 5.50 -10.80
C SER A 9 -10.05 4.55 -10.99
N LEU A 10 -10.23 3.59 -11.89
CA LEU A 10 -9.15 2.71 -12.36
C LEU A 10 -8.67 3.27 -13.68
N ASN A 11 -7.40 3.67 -13.75
CA ASN A 11 -6.81 4.08 -15.02
C ASN A 11 -6.46 2.84 -15.85
N PHE A 12 -7.36 2.45 -16.76
CA PHE A 12 -7.18 1.30 -17.63
C PHE A 12 -6.12 1.50 -18.72
N GLU A 13 -5.71 2.74 -19.02
CA GLU A 13 -4.66 3.02 -20.01
C GLU A 13 -3.26 2.66 -19.48
N VAL A 14 -3.12 2.53 -18.16
CA VAL A 14 -1.88 2.12 -17.49
C VAL A 14 -2.13 0.77 -16.80
N CYS A 15 -2.50 -0.24 -17.60
CA CYS A 15 -2.74 -1.63 -17.20
C CYS A 15 -3.45 -1.79 -15.84
N ALA A 16 -4.78 -1.89 -15.84
CA ALA A 16 -5.54 -2.28 -14.65
C ALA A 16 -5.21 -3.72 -14.24
N THR A 17 -4.09 -3.91 -13.55
CA THR A 17 -3.65 -5.19 -13.02
C THR A 17 -4.43 -5.54 -11.75
N TYR A 18 -4.31 -6.79 -11.31
CA TYR A 18 -4.81 -7.21 -10.01
C TYR A 18 -4.26 -6.30 -8.89
N GLY A 19 -2.96 -5.97 -8.93
CA GLY A 19 -2.33 -5.05 -7.98
C GLY A 19 -3.03 -3.68 -7.92
N THR A 20 -3.29 -3.06 -9.09
CA THR A 20 -4.01 -1.78 -9.16
C THR A 20 -5.42 -1.88 -8.57
N ILE A 21 -6.17 -2.93 -8.94
CA ILE A 21 -7.55 -3.11 -8.46
C ILE A 21 -7.56 -3.29 -6.94
N VAL A 22 -6.69 -4.15 -6.40
CA VAL A 22 -6.62 -4.40 -4.96
C VAL A 22 -6.17 -3.16 -4.20
N HIS A 23 -5.17 -2.43 -4.68
CA HIS A 23 -4.70 -1.19 -4.07
C HIS A 23 -5.83 -0.17 -3.90
N GLU A 24 -6.59 0.09 -4.97
CA GLU A 24 -7.70 1.05 -4.94
C GLU A 24 -8.88 0.56 -4.08
N LEU A 25 -9.16 -0.75 -4.07
CA LEU A 25 -10.15 -1.33 -3.17
C LEU A 25 -9.73 -1.23 -1.70
N LEU A 26 -8.44 -1.42 -1.38
CA LEU A 26 -7.93 -1.26 -0.02
C LEU A 26 -8.05 0.19 0.47
N HIS A 27 -7.90 1.18 -0.42
CA HIS A 27 -8.24 2.57 -0.10
C HIS A 27 -9.72 2.75 0.28
N VAL A 28 -10.64 2.10 -0.44
CA VAL A 28 -12.08 2.11 -0.09
C VAL A 28 -12.31 1.45 1.28
N LEU A 29 -11.59 0.37 1.58
CA LEU A 29 -11.65 -0.36 2.84
C LEU A 29 -10.92 0.35 4.00
N GLY A 30 -10.37 1.54 3.76
CA GLY A 30 -9.81 2.41 4.79
C GLY A 30 -8.31 2.25 5.04
N LEU A 31 -7.59 1.48 4.23
CA LEU A 31 -6.13 1.50 4.24
C LEU A 31 -5.59 2.74 3.52
N TRP A 32 -4.51 3.28 4.05
CA TRP A 32 -3.78 4.39 3.43
C TRP A 32 -2.40 3.94 3.05
N HIS A 33 -1.73 4.78 2.27
CA HIS A 33 -0.38 4.48 1.85
C HIS A 33 0.58 4.26 3.02
N GLU A 34 1.41 3.22 2.93
CA GLU A 34 2.33 2.84 4.00
C GLU A 34 3.38 3.94 4.24
N GLN A 35 3.87 4.60 3.18
CA GLN A 35 4.83 5.71 3.31
C GLN A 35 4.25 7.00 3.91
N SER A 36 2.92 7.04 4.11
CA SER A 36 2.22 8.14 4.78
C SER A 36 1.98 7.87 6.27
N ARG A 37 2.40 6.72 6.82
CA ARG A 37 2.29 6.48 8.27
C ARG A 37 2.95 7.59 9.09
N ALA A 38 2.40 7.88 10.27
CA ALA A 38 2.93 8.89 11.18
C ALA A 38 4.38 8.60 11.63
N ASP A 39 4.73 7.32 11.72
CA ASP A 39 6.04 6.81 12.13
C ASP A 39 7.00 6.53 10.95
N ARG A 40 6.60 6.79 9.70
CA ARG A 40 7.37 6.43 8.48
C ARG A 40 8.81 6.95 8.49
N ASP A 41 9.06 8.10 9.13
CA ASP A 41 10.40 8.70 9.21
C ASP A 41 11.38 7.83 10.03
N ARG A 42 10.92 6.81 10.76
CA ARG A 42 11.79 5.80 11.40
C ARG A 42 12.32 4.77 10.39
N TYR A 43 11.61 4.57 9.29
CA TYR A 43 11.82 3.45 8.35
C TYR A 43 12.33 3.91 6.99
N VAL A 44 11.81 5.02 6.48
CA VAL A 44 12.20 5.59 5.18
C VAL A 44 12.54 7.07 5.29
N ARG A 45 13.34 7.55 4.36
CA ARG A 45 13.65 8.97 4.16
C ARG A 45 13.11 9.43 2.81
N VAL A 46 12.40 10.55 2.80
CA VAL A 46 12.01 11.22 1.56
C VAL A 46 13.16 12.10 1.07
N VAL A 47 13.55 11.92 -0.19
CA VAL A 47 14.54 12.76 -0.87
C VAL A 47 13.80 13.90 -1.57
N TRP A 48 13.43 14.93 -0.80
CA TRP A 48 12.57 16.03 -1.27
C TRP A 48 13.09 16.77 -2.51
N ASN A 49 14.39 16.78 -2.73
CA ASN A 49 15.00 17.40 -3.92
C ASN A 49 14.71 16.62 -5.20
N ASN A 50 14.46 15.32 -5.10
CA ASN A 50 14.16 14.44 -6.23
C ASN A 50 12.67 14.44 -6.56
N VAL A 51 11.80 14.85 -5.64
CA VAL A 51 10.34 14.90 -5.85
C VAL A 51 9.96 16.08 -6.75
N VAL A 52 9.12 15.84 -7.76
CA VAL A 52 8.54 16.92 -8.58
C VAL A 52 7.73 17.87 -7.69
N PRO A 53 7.95 19.21 -7.73
CA PRO A 53 7.39 20.14 -6.76
C PRO A 53 5.87 20.02 -6.53
N ARG A 54 5.08 19.83 -7.60
CA ARG A 54 3.61 19.69 -7.51
C ARG A 54 3.12 18.45 -6.77
N PHE A 55 3.97 17.43 -6.61
CA PHE A 55 3.63 16.16 -5.97
C PHE A 55 4.19 16.01 -4.54
N LYS A 56 4.83 17.04 -3.99
CA LYS A 56 5.36 16.97 -2.61
C LYS A 56 4.29 16.64 -1.56
N ALA A 57 3.07 17.11 -1.76
CA ALA A 57 1.95 16.81 -0.87
C ALA A 57 1.64 15.30 -0.76
N ASN A 58 1.95 14.50 -1.79
CA ASN A 58 1.71 13.05 -1.82
C ASN A 58 2.61 12.27 -0.84
N PHE A 59 3.66 12.90 -0.30
CA PHE A 59 4.58 12.30 0.67
C PHE A 59 4.30 12.75 2.12
N MET A 60 3.23 13.51 2.32
CA MET A 60 2.84 13.96 3.66
C MET A 60 2.32 12.78 4.48
N LYS A 61 2.61 12.84 5.78
CA LYS A 61 2.14 11.85 6.75
C LYS A 61 0.66 12.09 7.06
N THR A 62 -0.05 11.03 7.43
CA THR A 62 -1.46 11.06 7.79
C THR A 62 -1.69 10.43 9.17
N ASN A 63 -2.62 11.01 9.93
CA ASN A 63 -3.12 10.45 11.18
C ASN A 63 -4.53 9.85 11.00
N ARG A 64 -4.97 9.66 9.74
CA ARG A 64 -6.33 9.19 9.41
C ARG A 64 -6.51 7.69 9.61
N VAL A 65 -5.43 6.95 9.80
CA VAL A 65 -5.48 5.50 10.07
C VAL A 65 -5.12 5.25 11.52
N PRO A 66 -5.90 4.44 12.24
CA PRO A 66 -5.50 3.99 13.57
C PRO A 66 -4.12 3.32 13.49
N TYR A 67 -3.26 3.62 14.45
CA TYR A 67 -2.02 2.88 14.60
C TYR A 67 -2.37 1.47 15.08
N LEU A 68 -2.12 0.47 14.24
CA LEU A 68 -2.48 -0.92 14.52
C LEU A 68 -1.33 -1.71 15.18
N GLU A 69 -0.31 -1.03 15.71
CA GLU A 69 0.91 -1.66 16.29
C GLU A 69 1.65 -2.62 15.34
N GLU A 70 1.38 -2.54 14.04
CA GLU A 70 2.03 -3.34 13.02
C GLU A 70 3.43 -2.81 12.65
N ASP A 71 4.31 -3.74 12.33
CA ASP A 71 5.59 -3.43 11.70
C ASP A 71 5.40 -2.63 10.40
N TYR A 72 6.41 -1.84 10.05
CA TYR A 72 6.42 -1.09 8.80
C TYR A 72 6.69 -2.04 7.64
N ASP A 73 5.75 -2.13 6.71
CA ASP A 73 5.83 -3.06 5.61
C ASP A 73 6.35 -2.40 4.33
N TYR A 74 7.66 -2.52 4.11
CA TYR A 74 8.32 -1.98 2.93
C TYR A 74 7.73 -2.51 1.62
N GLU A 75 7.29 -3.77 1.60
CA GLU A 75 6.80 -4.42 0.38
C GLU A 75 5.31 -4.19 0.13
N SER A 76 4.57 -3.70 1.12
CA SER A 76 3.11 -3.52 1.11
C SER A 76 2.59 -3.06 -0.25
N ILE A 77 1.45 -3.63 -0.66
CA ILE A 77 0.74 -3.17 -1.86
C ILE A 77 0.34 -1.68 -1.75
N MET A 78 0.28 -1.14 -0.53
CA MET A 78 -0.01 0.25 -0.23
C MET A 78 1.25 1.13 -0.14
N HIS A 79 2.46 0.59 -0.34
CA HIS A 79 3.69 1.37 -0.30
C HIS A 79 4.07 1.89 -1.70
N TYR A 80 4.48 3.15 -1.80
CA TYR A 80 5.04 3.69 -3.04
C TYR A 80 6.37 3.03 -3.44
N PHE A 81 6.61 2.93 -4.75
CA PHE A 81 7.93 2.59 -5.27
C PHE A 81 8.98 3.65 -4.90
N PHE A 82 10.24 3.23 -4.89
CA PHE A 82 11.36 4.08 -4.51
C PHE A 82 11.48 5.38 -5.31
N ASN A 83 11.05 5.40 -6.57
CA ASN A 83 11.15 6.52 -7.51
C ASN A 83 9.80 7.22 -7.77
N ALA A 84 8.77 6.95 -6.95
CA ALA A 84 7.46 7.54 -7.12
C ALA A 84 7.56 9.08 -7.22
N PHE A 85 6.90 9.67 -8.22
CA PHE A 85 6.88 11.13 -8.46
C PHE A 85 8.27 11.80 -8.54
N SER A 86 9.29 11.04 -8.95
CA SER A 86 10.63 11.58 -9.16
C SER A 86 10.68 12.53 -10.37
N LYS A 87 11.57 13.52 -10.31
CA LYS A 87 11.96 14.35 -11.45
C LYS A 87 12.73 13.57 -12.50
N ASP A 88 13.43 12.52 -12.05
CA ASP A 88 14.22 11.60 -12.86
C ASP A 88 13.86 10.17 -12.44
N PRO A 89 13.26 9.35 -13.31
CA PRO A 89 12.79 8.00 -12.96
C PRO A 89 13.86 7.08 -12.37
N GLU A 90 15.14 7.33 -12.60
CA GLU A 90 16.24 6.53 -12.03
C GLU A 90 16.60 6.96 -10.60
N GLN A 91 16.15 8.14 -10.17
CA GLN A 91 16.46 8.68 -8.86
C GLN A 91 15.40 8.34 -7.82
N ALA A 92 15.85 7.90 -6.65
CA ALA A 92 14.99 7.61 -5.52
C ALA A 92 14.38 8.88 -4.91
N THR A 93 13.07 8.86 -4.67
CA THR A 93 12.34 9.79 -3.80
C THR A 93 12.12 9.21 -2.41
N LEU A 94 12.14 7.88 -2.26
CA LEU A 94 12.07 7.15 -0.98
C LEU A 94 13.28 6.23 -0.85
N VAL A 95 13.95 6.30 0.30
CA VAL A 95 15.12 5.47 0.62
C VAL A 95 14.92 4.80 1.98
N PRO A 96 15.01 3.46 2.08
CA PRO A 96 14.99 2.77 3.36
C PRO A 96 16.12 3.23 4.27
N LYS A 97 15.86 3.32 5.57
CA LYS A 97 16.89 3.60 6.59
C LYS A 97 17.59 2.33 7.06
N ASN A 98 16.91 1.18 6.98
CA ASN A 98 17.53 -0.11 7.22
C ASN A 98 18.30 -0.55 5.97
N SER A 99 19.62 -0.72 6.09
CA SER A 99 20.49 -1.12 4.98
C SER A 99 20.28 -2.57 4.51
N ALA A 100 19.56 -3.40 5.27
CA ALA A 100 19.17 -4.74 4.86
C ALA A 100 17.95 -4.75 3.92
N VAL A 101 17.28 -3.60 3.73
CA VAL A 101 16.12 -3.48 2.84
C VAL A 101 16.58 -2.96 1.49
N GLU A 102 16.41 -3.78 0.47
CA GLU A 102 16.70 -3.41 -0.90
C GLU A 102 15.74 -2.33 -1.39
N LEU A 103 16.28 -1.35 -2.12
CA LEU A 103 15.52 -0.20 -2.61
C LEU A 103 14.33 -0.63 -3.50
N PHE A 104 14.52 -1.68 -4.30
CA PHE A 104 13.51 -2.21 -5.21
C PHE A 104 12.41 -3.03 -4.50
N ASN A 105 12.57 -3.35 -3.23
CA ASN A 105 11.53 -4.03 -2.45
C ASN A 105 10.41 -3.07 -2.03
N LEU A 106 10.64 -1.75 -2.08
CA LEU A 106 9.61 -0.76 -1.79
C LEU A 106 8.40 -0.93 -2.72
N GLY A 107 7.24 -1.31 -2.16
CA GLY A 107 6.00 -1.56 -2.91
C GLY A 107 5.99 -2.82 -3.77
N LEU A 108 6.93 -3.75 -3.57
CA LEU A 108 7.09 -4.94 -4.43
C LEU A 108 5.81 -5.76 -4.59
N ALA A 109 5.00 -5.89 -3.53
CA ALA A 109 3.76 -6.68 -3.55
C ALA A 109 2.74 -6.15 -4.59
N PHE A 110 2.75 -4.84 -4.87
CA PHE A 110 1.94 -4.25 -5.94
C PHE A 110 2.31 -4.83 -7.31
N LYS A 111 3.61 -4.92 -7.63
CA LYS A 111 4.09 -5.47 -8.91
C LYS A 111 3.84 -6.97 -9.01
N GLU A 112 3.94 -7.67 -7.88
CA GLU A 112 3.72 -9.11 -7.78
C GLU A 112 2.24 -9.50 -7.68
N ASN A 113 1.32 -8.52 -7.79
CA ASN A 113 -0.13 -8.76 -7.72
C ASN A 113 -0.54 -9.53 -6.46
N ARG A 114 -0.01 -9.15 -5.29
CA ARG A 114 -0.34 -9.79 -4.01
C ARG A 114 -0.51 -8.77 -2.90
N MET A 115 -1.24 -9.15 -1.86
CA MET A 115 -1.19 -8.50 -0.55
C MET A 115 -0.11 -9.16 0.30
N THR A 116 0.59 -8.39 1.12
CA THR A 116 1.46 -8.99 2.15
C THR A 116 0.62 -9.56 3.30
N LYS A 117 1.27 -10.34 4.17
CA LYS A 117 0.63 -10.81 5.41
C LYS A 117 0.20 -9.63 6.31
N VAL A 118 0.97 -8.55 6.30
CA VAL A 118 0.69 -7.34 7.08
C VAL A 118 -0.50 -6.58 6.48
N ASP A 119 -0.62 -6.48 5.15
CA ASP A 119 -1.80 -5.90 4.49
C ASP A 119 -3.09 -6.65 4.88
N ILE A 120 -3.05 -7.99 4.82
CA ILE A 120 -4.17 -8.87 5.18
C ILE A 120 -4.50 -8.72 6.68
N HIS A 121 -3.48 -8.71 7.53
CA HIS A 121 -3.66 -8.56 8.97
C HIS A 121 -4.30 -7.22 9.33
N LYS A 122 -3.81 -6.10 8.77
CA LYS A 122 -4.41 -4.77 8.95
C LYS A 122 -5.89 -4.76 8.60
N LEU A 123 -6.26 -5.35 7.46
CA LEU A 123 -7.64 -5.41 7.02
C LEU A 123 -8.49 -6.27 7.96
N ASN A 124 -8.01 -7.46 8.32
CA ASN A 124 -8.70 -8.34 9.26
C ASN A 124 -8.89 -7.68 10.63
N THR A 125 -7.89 -6.93 11.13
CA THR A 125 -7.96 -6.21 12.40
C THR A 125 -8.99 -5.09 12.35
N ILE A 126 -9.01 -4.27 11.28
CA ILE A 126 -10.00 -3.18 11.13
C ILE A 126 -11.43 -3.71 11.11
N TYR A 127 -11.66 -4.86 10.46
CA TYR A 127 -12.99 -5.45 10.28
C TYR A 127 -13.31 -6.59 11.26
N HIS A 128 -12.44 -6.86 12.25
CA HIS A 128 -12.58 -7.94 13.23
C HIS A 128 -12.85 -9.32 12.59
N CYS A 129 -12.17 -9.61 11.48
CA CYS A 129 -12.28 -10.91 10.82
C CYS A 129 -11.58 -11.99 11.65
N PRO A 130 -12.14 -13.22 11.73
CA PRO A 130 -11.48 -14.34 12.38
C PRO A 130 -10.12 -14.64 11.73
N THR A 131 -9.10 -14.90 12.54
CA THR A 131 -7.77 -15.33 12.06
C THR A 131 -7.79 -16.76 11.52
N ASP A 132 -8.78 -17.55 11.93
CA ASP A 132 -8.99 -18.92 11.49
C ASP A 132 -10.07 -18.93 10.41
N ARG A 133 -9.67 -19.02 9.14
CA ARG A 133 -10.59 -19.52 8.13
C ARG A 133 -10.73 -21.04 8.35
N PRO A 134 -11.94 -21.60 8.50
CA PRO A 134 -12.12 -23.00 8.16
C PRO A 134 -11.70 -23.18 6.69
N ALA A 135 -11.07 -24.31 6.38
CA ALA A 135 -10.63 -24.65 5.04
C ALA A 135 -11.75 -24.39 4.01
N SER A 136 -11.36 -23.86 2.86
CA SER A 136 -12.20 -23.48 1.72
C SER A 136 -13.38 -24.41 1.46
N HIS A 137 -14.56 -23.84 1.24
CA HIS A 137 -15.63 -24.47 0.46
C HIS A 137 -15.28 -24.40 -1.03
N ASP A 138 -14.20 -25.07 -1.45
CA ASP A 138 -13.85 -25.31 -2.85
C ASP A 138 -13.97 -26.81 -3.16
N ASP A 139 -15.12 -27.41 -2.83
CA ASP A 139 -15.51 -28.76 -3.26
C ASP A 139 -17.05 -28.83 -3.40
N ALA A 140 -17.61 -28.02 -4.29
CA ALA A 140 -18.94 -28.27 -4.83
C ALA A 140 -19.07 -27.55 -6.16
N HIS A 141 -18.92 -28.31 -7.25
CA HIS A 141 -19.53 -28.17 -8.58
C HIS A 141 -18.57 -28.71 -9.65
N HIS A 142 -18.37 -30.02 -9.61
CA HIS A 142 -18.27 -30.84 -10.81
C HIS A 142 -19.38 -31.89 -10.69
N ASP A 143 -20.45 -31.69 -11.46
CA ASP A 143 -21.30 -32.71 -12.08
C ASP A 143 -22.13 -32.02 -13.18
#